data_AF-A0A2W0AEA3-F1
#
_entry.id   AF-A0A2W0AEA3-F1
#
_cell.length_a   1.000
_cell.length_b   1.000
_cell.length_c   1.000
_cell.angle_alpha   90.00
_cell.angle_beta   90.00
_cell.angle_gamma   90.00
#
_symmetry.space_group_name_H-M   'P 1'
#
loop_
_entity.id
_entity.type
_entity.pdbx_description
1 polymer ?
#
loop_
_entity_poly.entity_id
_entity_poly.type
_entity_poly.pdbx_seq_one_letter_code
_entity_poly.pdbx_strand_id
1 'polypeptide(L)'
;MRLLTAPEKNMRPEFRTLRAKQLERALEAFQAAKNSTRPQKGWLRAIREATGISLREMATRLKKTPTLAAKLEKSEAEYRITLASLRDAADALGCHLVYALVPKSGSIQQLAEEGARTKAAENVRAVEHKMTTLGTNSEGNTPLSPEELADLIPSLATKEELNEWERENNLEARARAIEDRSSPADIPSDEYVRKLHKRMFDQTWKWAGEYRRTEKNIGVPVHEIRERFVALGGDVRYWIENNTYPPDEIAVRFHHRLTFIHPFPNGNGRHARLIADILLIKLGRPAFSWGSANLVKEGEARTKYLEAIRAADNGDIQPLLKFARS
;
A
#
# COMPACT_ATOMS: atom_id res chain seq x y z
N MET A 1 -7.15 -26.19 27.43
CA MET A 1 -6.06 -26.09 26.42
C MET A 1 -6.58 -25.23 25.26
N ARG A 2 -6.33 -23.91 25.32
CA ARG A 2 -6.78 -22.95 24.31
C ARG A 2 -5.79 -23.00 23.13
N LEU A 3 -6.23 -23.51 21.99
CA LEU A 3 -5.48 -23.39 20.74
C LEU A 3 -5.63 -21.96 20.22
N LEU A 4 -4.49 -21.26 20.16
CA LEU A 4 -4.33 -19.94 19.57
C LEU A 4 -4.61 -20.03 18.06
N THR A 5 -5.70 -19.43 17.60
CA THR A 5 -5.94 -19.15 16.18
C THR A 5 -5.06 -17.98 15.75
N ALA A 6 -4.01 -18.28 14.98
CA ALA A 6 -3.17 -17.28 14.30
C ALA A 6 -3.98 -16.52 13.21
N PRO A 7 -3.63 -15.28 12.86
CA PRO A 7 -4.42 -14.43 11.98
C PRO A 7 -4.36 -14.89 10.51
N GLU A 8 -5.53 -14.98 9.87
CA GLU A 8 -5.80 -15.44 8.48
C GLU A 8 -5.18 -14.60 7.33
N LYS A 9 -4.18 -13.76 7.58
CA LYS A 9 -3.72 -12.77 6.59
C LYS A 9 -2.68 -13.25 5.57
N ASN A 10 -2.15 -14.47 5.65
CA ASN A 10 -1.10 -14.96 4.72
C ASN A 10 -1.20 -16.47 4.40
N MET A 11 -2.37 -16.94 3.96
CA MET A 11 -2.49 -18.31 3.42
C MET A 11 -1.94 -18.37 1.99
N ARG A 12 -0.97 -19.27 1.73
CA ARG A 12 -0.45 -19.50 0.38
C ARG A 12 -1.60 -19.95 -0.55
N PRO A 13 -1.56 -19.59 -1.85
CA PRO A 13 -2.65 -19.90 -2.79
C PRO A 13 -3.03 -21.38 -2.82
N GLU A 14 -2.04 -22.27 -2.75
CA GLU A 14 -2.21 -23.73 -2.74
C GLU A 14 -3.10 -24.22 -1.58
N PHE A 15 -2.95 -23.64 -0.38
CA PHE A 15 -3.76 -24.01 0.78
C PHE A 15 -5.20 -23.49 0.68
N ARG A 16 -5.41 -22.35 0.02
CA ARG A 16 -6.77 -21.83 -0.25
C ARG A 16 -7.51 -22.71 -1.23
N THR A 17 -6.84 -23.14 -2.31
CA THR A 17 -7.40 -24.08 -3.29
C THR A 17 -7.72 -25.42 -2.64
N LEU A 18 -6.84 -25.94 -1.80
CA LEU A 18 -7.08 -27.20 -1.08
C LEU A 18 -8.30 -27.10 -0.14
N ARG A 19 -8.43 -26.00 0.62
CA ARG A 19 -9.61 -25.75 1.47
C ARG A 19 -10.89 -25.63 0.66
N ALA A 20 -10.86 -24.93 -0.48
CA ALA A 20 -12.02 -24.80 -1.36
C ALA A 20 -12.48 -26.18 -1.87
N LYS A 21 -11.54 -27.04 -2.31
CA LYS A 21 -11.83 -28.41 -2.72
C LYS A 21 -12.39 -29.28 -1.59
N GLN A 22 -11.86 -29.16 -0.38
CA GLN A 22 -12.39 -29.88 0.79
C GLN A 22 -13.82 -29.44 1.11
N LEU A 23 -14.11 -28.14 1.01
CA LEU A 23 -15.45 -27.62 1.24
C LEU A 23 -16.41 -28.05 0.13
N GLU A 24 -15.98 -28.05 -1.13
CA GLU A 24 -16.78 -28.56 -2.25
C GLU A 24 -17.17 -30.02 -2.05
N ARG A 25 -16.22 -30.86 -1.64
CA ARG A 25 -16.50 -32.28 -1.33
C ARG A 25 -17.52 -32.43 -0.21
N ALA A 26 -17.46 -31.59 0.83
CA ALA A 26 -18.45 -31.59 1.91
C ALA A 26 -19.84 -31.10 1.44
N LEU A 27 -19.90 -30.26 0.40
CA LEU A 27 -21.13 -29.73 -0.17
C LEU A 27 -21.76 -30.63 -1.24
N GLU A 28 -21.08 -31.66 -1.74
CA GLU A 28 -21.58 -32.57 -2.80
C GLU A 28 -22.96 -33.14 -2.46
N ALA A 29 -23.16 -33.62 -1.23
CA ALA A 29 -24.45 -34.16 -0.77
C ALA A 29 -25.58 -33.12 -0.74
N PHE A 30 -25.25 -31.83 -0.69
CA PHE A 30 -26.21 -30.72 -0.63
C PHE A 30 -26.50 -30.11 -2.00
N GLN A 31 -25.73 -30.43 -3.04
CA GLN A 31 -25.95 -29.91 -4.39
C GLN A 31 -27.32 -30.33 -4.95
N ALA A 32 -27.72 -31.59 -4.70
CA ALA A 32 -29.04 -32.08 -5.10
C ALA A 32 -30.19 -31.35 -4.38
N ALA A 33 -29.96 -30.91 -3.13
CA ALA A 33 -30.96 -30.20 -2.32
C ALA A 33 -31.17 -28.74 -2.78
N LYS A 34 -30.26 -28.18 -3.57
CA LYS A 34 -30.33 -26.80 -4.08
C LYS A 34 -31.64 -26.49 -4.82
N ASN A 35 -32.18 -27.46 -5.54
CA ASN A 35 -33.42 -27.33 -6.32
C ASN A 35 -34.64 -27.96 -5.64
N SER A 36 -34.51 -28.37 -4.37
CA SER A 36 -35.63 -28.99 -3.66
C SER A 36 -36.71 -27.96 -3.30
N THR A 37 -37.96 -28.35 -3.48
CA THR A 37 -39.11 -27.50 -3.14
C THR A 37 -39.43 -27.63 -1.66
N ARG A 38 -39.39 -26.50 -0.95
CA ARG A 38 -39.76 -26.44 0.46
C ARG A 38 -41.29 -26.45 0.62
N PRO A 39 -41.85 -27.19 1.59
CA PRO A 39 -43.28 -27.11 1.92
C PRO A 39 -43.71 -25.70 2.30
N GLN A 40 -44.85 -25.22 1.79
CA GLN A 40 -45.32 -23.83 2.01
C GLN A 40 -45.54 -23.49 3.49
N LYS A 41 -45.99 -24.47 4.28
CA LYS A 41 -46.22 -24.31 5.73
C LYS A 41 -44.99 -24.62 6.59
N GLY A 42 -43.83 -24.84 5.95
CA GLY A 42 -42.60 -25.20 6.64
C GLY A 42 -42.44 -26.71 6.91
N TRP A 43 -41.20 -27.13 7.14
CA TRP A 43 -40.85 -28.53 7.40
C TRP A 43 -41.40 -29.04 8.73
N LEU A 44 -41.39 -28.21 9.78
CA LEU A 44 -41.81 -28.64 11.11
C LEU A 44 -43.27 -29.09 11.12
N ARG A 45 -44.14 -28.25 10.54
CA ARG A 45 -45.57 -28.55 10.46
C ARG A 45 -45.87 -29.73 9.55
N ALA A 46 -45.22 -29.79 8.38
CA ALA A 46 -45.43 -30.87 7.43
C ALA A 46 -45.05 -32.25 8.02
N ILE A 47 -43.89 -32.34 8.68
CA ILE A 47 -43.42 -33.58 9.32
C ILE A 47 -44.32 -33.95 10.50
N ARG A 48 -44.69 -32.98 11.33
CA ARG A 48 -45.59 -33.23 12.47
C ARG A 48 -46.94 -33.78 12.02
N GLU A 49 -47.57 -33.16 11.02
CA GLU A 49 -48.86 -33.62 10.48
C GLU A 49 -48.74 -35.01 9.83
N ALA A 50 -47.65 -35.29 9.11
CA ALA A 50 -47.43 -36.59 8.47
C ALA A 50 -47.14 -37.73 9.46
N THR A 51 -46.50 -37.44 10.60
CA THR A 51 -46.15 -38.42 11.64
C THR A 51 -47.26 -38.64 12.68
N GLY A 52 -48.37 -37.91 12.57
CA GLY A 52 -49.51 -38.01 13.50
C GLY A 52 -49.25 -37.40 14.89
N ILE A 53 -48.12 -36.70 15.08
CA ILE A 53 -47.78 -36.06 16.34
C ILE A 53 -48.69 -34.82 16.54
N SER A 54 -49.38 -34.73 17.68
CA SER A 54 -50.17 -33.53 17.99
C SER A 54 -49.26 -32.35 18.35
N LEU A 55 -49.73 -31.11 18.14
CA LEU A 55 -48.98 -29.91 18.54
C LEU A 55 -48.66 -29.89 20.05
N ARG A 56 -49.58 -30.41 20.87
CA ARG A 56 -49.42 -30.52 22.33
C ARG A 56 -48.34 -31.54 22.68
N GLU A 57 -48.26 -32.64 21.96
CA GLU A 57 -47.23 -33.66 22.16
C GLU A 57 -45.85 -33.14 21.72
N MET A 58 -45.75 -32.47 20.57
CA MET A 58 -44.51 -31.80 20.15
C MET A 58 -44.04 -30.77 21.21
N ALA A 59 -44.96 -29.96 21.75
CA ALA A 59 -44.64 -29.01 22.81
C ALA A 59 -44.12 -29.69 24.08
N THR A 60 -44.68 -30.86 24.42
CA THR A 60 -44.24 -31.68 25.56
C THR A 60 -42.82 -32.21 25.33
N ARG A 61 -42.53 -32.73 24.13
CA ARG A 61 -41.17 -33.19 23.75
C ARG A 61 -40.15 -32.06 23.77
N LEU A 62 -40.56 -30.85 23.38
CA LEU A 62 -39.76 -29.61 23.45
C LEU A 62 -39.58 -29.05 24.87
N LYS A 63 -40.36 -29.54 25.86
CA LYS A 63 -40.48 -28.94 27.19
C LYS A 63 -40.90 -27.46 27.14
N LYS A 64 -41.80 -27.12 26.21
CA LYS A 64 -42.32 -25.76 25.96
C LYS A 64 -43.85 -25.75 25.98
N THR A 65 -44.44 -24.55 26.00
CA THR A 65 -45.89 -24.40 25.88
C THR A 65 -46.38 -24.69 24.45
N PRO A 66 -47.63 -25.15 24.25
CA PRO A 66 -48.21 -25.34 22.91
C PRO A 66 -48.23 -24.05 22.07
N THR A 67 -48.39 -22.88 22.72
CA THR A 67 -48.29 -21.57 22.08
C THR A 67 -46.90 -21.29 21.51
N LEU A 68 -45.84 -21.69 22.22
CA LEU A 68 -44.47 -21.53 21.72
C LEU A 68 -44.15 -22.52 20.60
N ALA A 69 -44.65 -23.76 20.67
CA ALA A 69 -44.52 -24.73 19.59
C ALA A 69 -45.19 -24.25 18.29
N ALA A 70 -46.42 -23.71 18.38
CA ALA A 70 -47.08 -23.08 17.23
C ALA A 70 -46.28 -21.90 16.65
N LYS A 71 -45.67 -21.08 17.53
CA LYS A 71 -44.82 -19.97 17.12
C LYS A 71 -43.56 -20.44 16.39
N LEU A 72 -42.97 -21.58 16.77
CA LEU A 72 -41.82 -22.16 16.07
C LEU A 72 -42.19 -22.59 14.65
N GLU A 73 -43.32 -23.27 14.46
CA GLU A 73 -43.81 -23.63 13.12
C GLU A 73 -44.01 -22.39 12.25
N LYS A 74 -44.66 -21.35 12.79
CA LYS A 74 -44.90 -20.10 12.07
C LYS A 74 -43.59 -19.37 11.74
N SER A 75 -42.67 -19.28 12.70
CA SER A 75 -41.38 -18.60 12.51
C SER A 75 -40.50 -19.34 11.50
N GLU A 76 -40.56 -20.68 11.47
CA GLU A 76 -39.85 -21.46 10.45
C GLU A 76 -40.42 -21.14 9.07
N ALA A 77 -41.74 -21.27 8.86
CA ALA A 77 -42.40 -20.94 7.60
C ALA A 77 -42.01 -19.54 7.07
N GLU A 78 -41.90 -18.56 7.97
CA GLU A 78 -41.57 -17.16 7.68
C GLU A 78 -40.05 -16.84 7.66
N TYR A 79 -39.16 -17.83 7.67
CA TYR A 79 -37.69 -17.66 7.70
C TYR A 79 -37.14 -16.86 8.89
N ARG A 80 -37.88 -16.79 10.00
CA ARG A 80 -37.53 -16.05 11.23
C ARG A 80 -37.04 -16.93 12.38
N ILE A 81 -37.03 -18.24 12.20
CA ILE A 81 -36.55 -19.18 13.21
C ILE A 81 -35.01 -19.15 13.30
N THR A 82 -34.46 -19.31 14.51
CA THR A 82 -33.03 -19.51 14.69
C THR A 82 -32.63 -20.95 14.38
N LEU A 83 -31.39 -21.19 13.94
CA LEU A 83 -30.90 -22.56 13.70
C LEU A 83 -30.92 -23.43 14.96
N ALA A 84 -30.70 -22.83 16.14
CA ALA A 84 -30.78 -23.53 17.42
C ALA A 84 -32.22 -24.01 17.67
N SER A 85 -33.21 -23.11 17.55
CA SER A 85 -34.61 -23.47 17.76
C SER A 85 -35.13 -24.47 16.72
N LEU A 86 -34.64 -24.40 15.47
CA LEU A 86 -34.99 -25.36 14.43
C LEU A 86 -34.42 -26.75 14.73
N ARG A 87 -33.19 -26.82 15.28
CA ARG A 87 -32.58 -28.08 15.73
C ARG A 87 -33.39 -28.72 16.86
N ASP A 88 -33.71 -27.96 17.90
CA ASP A 88 -34.51 -28.45 19.03
C ASP A 88 -35.87 -28.99 18.57
N ALA A 89 -36.52 -28.28 17.63
CA ALA A 89 -37.80 -28.69 17.06
C ALA A 89 -37.68 -29.94 16.17
N ALA A 90 -36.60 -30.09 15.41
CA ALA A 90 -36.33 -31.29 14.64
C ALA A 90 -36.11 -32.49 15.58
N ASP A 91 -35.30 -32.34 16.62
CA ASP A 91 -35.01 -33.40 17.59
C ASP A 91 -36.30 -33.86 18.30
N ALA A 92 -37.19 -32.93 18.66
CA ALA A 92 -38.49 -33.25 19.25
C ALA A 92 -39.42 -34.04 18.30
N LEU A 93 -39.26 -33.89 16.99
CA LEU A 93 -39.97 -34.67 15.96
C LEU A 93 -39.22 -35.96 15.58
N GLY A 94 -38.08 -36.27 16.22
CA GLY A 94 -37.26 -37.42 15.88
C GLY A 94 -36.48 -37.26 14.57
N CYS A 95 -36.19 -36.03 14.17
CA CYS A 95 -35.47 -35.68 12.95
C CYS A 95 -34.14 -34.99 13.28
N HIS A 96 -33.13 -35.16 12.43
CA HIS A 96 -31.90 -34.37 12.52
C HIS A 96 -31.93 -33.17 11.57
N LEU A 97 -31.59 -31.98 12.07
CA LEU A 97 -31.40 -30.81 11.23
C LEU A 97 -30.07 -30.88 10.48
N VAL A 98 -30.13 -30.96 9.16
CA VAL A 98 -28.97 -30.85 8.27
C VAL A 98 -29.02 -29.51 7.55
N TYR A 99 -27.94 -28.71 7.60
CA TYR A 99 -27.87 -27.41 6.94
C TYR A 99 -26.52 -27.22 6.22
N ALA A 100 -26.54 -26.47 5.12
CA ALA A 100 -25.35 -26.08 4.37
C ALA A 100 -25.58 -24.73 3.66
N LEU A 101 -24.49 -24.01 3.36
CA LEU A 101 -24.50 -22.83 2.49
C LEU A 101 -23.95 -23.23 1.12
N VAL A 102 -24.81 -23.27 0.11
CA VAL A 102 -24.44 -23.67 -1.25
C VAL A 102 -24.36 -22.42 -2.15
N PRO A 103 -23.32 -22.27 -2.99
CA PRO A 103 -23.22 -21.17 -3.93
C PRO A 103 -24.45 -21.04 -4.85
N LYS A 104 -24.90 -19.80 -5.05
CA LYS A 104 -26.01 -19.47 -5.97
C LYS A 104 -25.71 -19.96 -7.39
N SER A 105 -24.47 -19.82 -7.83
CA SER A 105 -23.95 -20.29 -9.11
C SER A 105 -22.52 -20.81 -8.91
N GLY A 106 -22.12 -21.77 -9.75
CA GLY A 106 -20.73 -22.22 -9.78
C GLY A 106 -20.26 -22.96 -8.53
N SER A 107 -18.94 -22.98 -8.37
CA SER A 107 -18.24 -23.66 -7.27
C SER A 107 -17.74 -22.65 -6.21
N ILE A 108 -17.32 -23.14 -5.04
CA ILE A 108 -16.72 -22.27 -3.99
C ILE A 108 -15.44 -21.63 -4.53
N GLN A 109 -14.69 -22.37 -5.33
CA GLN A 109 -13.50 -21.87 -5.98
C GLN A 109 -13.82 -20.70 -6.93
N GLN A 110 -14.86 -20.83 -7.76
CA GLN A 110 -15.30 -19.75 -8.66
C GLN A 110 -15.77 -18.51 -7.89
N LEU A 111 -16.51 -18.69 -6.79
CA LEU A 111 -16.93 -17.58 -5.93
C LEU A 111 -15.74 -16.83 -5.32
N ALA A 112 -14.68 -17.54 -4.94
CA ALA A 112 -13.45 -16.94 -4.42
C ALA A 112 -12.68 -16.18 -5.52
N GLU A 113 -12.64 -16.72 -6.74
CA GLU A 113 -12.01 -16.09 -7.89
C GLU A 113 -12.75 -14.82 -8.33
N GLU A 114 -14.08 -14.83 -8.37
CA GLU A 114 -14.91 -13.66 -8.65
C GLU A 114 -14.66 -12.54 -7.63
N GLY A 115 -14.69 -12.87 -6.33
CA GLY A 115 -14.40 -11.88 -5.27
C GLY A 115 -12.99 -11.29 -5.37
N ALA A 116 -11.99 -12.10 -5.76
CA ALA A 116 -10.64 -11.61 -6.00
C ALA A 116 -10.56 -10.68 -7.22
N ARG A 117 -11.26 -11.01 -8.31
CA ARG A 117 -11.34 -10.18 -9.53
C ARG A 117 -12.00 -8.83 -9.26
N THR A 118 -13.11 -8.80 -8.54
CA THR A 118 -13.79 -7.53 -8.20
C THR A 118 -12.87 -6.62 -7.39
N LYS A 119 -12.19 -7.15 -6.37
CA LYS A 119 -11.25 -6.37 -5.55
C LYS A 119 -10.02 -5.90 -6.33
N ALA A 120 -9.51 -6.72 -7.25
CA ALA A 120 -8.43 -6.33 -8.14
C ALA A 120 -8.86 -5.18 -9.07
N ALA A 121 -10.06 -5.26 -9.64
CA ALA A 121 -10.62 -4.21 -10.50
C ALA A 121 -10.83 -2.89 -9.76
N GLU A 122 -11.31 -2.93 -8.51
CA GLU A 122 -11.45 -1.75 -7.65
C GLU A 122 -10.09 -1.09 -7.36
N ASN A 123 -9.08 -1.88 -7.04
CA ASN A 123 -7.72 -1.37 -6.80
C ASN A 123 -7.13 -0.73 -8.06
N VAL A 124 -7.28 -1.37 -9.22
CA VAL A 124 -6.83 -0.81 -10.51
C VAL A 124 -7.51 0.53 -10.77
N ARG A 125 -8.83 0.62 -10.61
CA ARG A 125 -9.58 1.87 -10.81
C ARG A 125 -9.15 2.99 -9.84
N ALA A 126 -8.84 2.65 -8.59
CA ALA A 126 -8.33 3.61 -7.61
C ALA A 126 -6.92 4.12 -7.98
N VAL A 127 -6.05 3.24 -8.48
CA VAL A 127 -4.71 3.61 -8.95
C VAL A 127 -4.77 4.42 -10.24
N GLU A 128 -5.66 4.06 -11.18
CA GLU A 128 -5.91 4.85 -12.40
C GLU A 128 -6.35 6.28 -12.07
N HIS A 129 -7.31 6.43 -11.15
CA HIS A 129 -7.75 7.75 -10.70
C HIS A 129 -6.60 8.55 -10.07
N LYS A 130 -5.79 7.93 -9.20
CA LYS A 130 -4.59 8.58 -8.63
C LYS A 130 -3.56 8.93 -9.71
N MET A 131 -3.38 8.09 -10.71
CA MET A 131 -2.48 8.37 -11.83
C MET A 131 -2.94 9.59 -12.63
N THR A 132 -4.25 9.77 -12.80
CA THR A 132 -4.83 10.96 -13.43
C THR A 132 -4.66 12.22 -12.58
N THR A 133 -4.89 12.14 -11.25
CA THR A 133 -4.89 13.35 -10.39
C THR A 133 -3.53 13.73 -9.82
N LEU A 134 -2.59 12.78 -9.72
CA LEU A 134 -1.27 12.98 -9.10
C LEU A 134 -0.09 12.77 -10.07
N GLY A 135 -0.34 12.14 -11.21
CA GLY A 135 0.66 11.89 -12.24
C GLY A 135 1.06 13.16 -12.97
N THR A 136 2.35 13.28 -13.31
CA THR A 136 2.89 14.43 -14.05
C THR A 136 3.82 13.94 -15.14
N ASN A 137 3.54 14.32 -16.39
CA ASN A 137 4.37 13.98 -17.55
C ASN A 137 5.29 15.13 -18.01
N SER A 138 5.51 16.13 -17.16
CA SER A 138 6.34 17.27 -17.54
C SER A 138 7.84 17.05 -17.35
N GLU A 139 8.62 17.85 -18.07
CA GLU A 139 10.06 17.68 -18.22
C GLU A 139 10.80 17.75 -16.86
N GLY A 140 11.68 16.76 -16.64
CA GLY A 140 12.43 16.60 -15.39
C GLY A 140 11.65 15.96 -14.23
N ASN A 141 10.36 15.62 -14.40
CA ASN A 141 9.64 14.83 -13.41
C ASN A 141 9.87 13.33 -13.63
N THR A 142 9.84 12.58 -12.52
CA THR A 142 9.97 11.12 -12.52
C THR A 142 8.58 10.50 -12.42
N PRO A 143 8.09 9.81 -13.47
CA PRO A 143 6.81 9.15 -13.41
C PRO A 143 6.85 8.00 -12.41
N LEU A 144 5.80 7.91 -11.61
CA LEU A 144 5.59 6.82 -10.68
C LEU A 144 4.84 5.68 -11.38
N SER A 145 5.23 4.44 -11.10
CA SER A 145 4.47 3.27 -11.56
C SER A 145 3.15 3.14 -10.80
N PRO A 146 2.18 2.38 -11.33
CA PRO A 146 0.94 2.07 -10.61
C PRO A 146 1.18 1.52 -9.20
N GLU A 147 2.18 0.66 -9.03
CA GLU A 147 2.56 0.07 -7.74
C GLU A 147 3.10 1.11 -6.78
N GLU A 148 3.95 2.03 -7.27
CA GLU A 148 4.52 3.09 -6.44
C GLU A 148 3.46 4.13 -6.03
N LEU A 149 2.47 4.40 -6.89
CA LEU A 149 1.31 5.23 -6.58
C LEU A 149 0.38 4.58 -5.54
N ALA A 150 0.27 3.25 -5.56
CA ALA A 150 -0.49 2.49 -4.57
C ALA A 150 0.13 2.56 -3.16
N ASP A 151 1.42 2.92 -3.07
CA ASP A 151 2.15 3.10 -1.83
C ASP A 151 2.07 4.50 -1.21
N LEU A 152 1.25 5.39 -1.79
CA LEU A 152 0.87 6.64 -1.14
C LEU A 152 0.16 6.36 0.19
N ILE A 153 0.71 6.92 1.27
CA ILE A 153 0.19 6.77 2.64
C ILE A 153 -0.98 7.72 2.91
N PRO A 154 -0.85 9.05 2.71
CA PRO A 154 -1.92 9.98 3.03
C PRO A 154 -3.05 9.91 1.99
N SER A 155 -4.27 10.16 2.44
CA SER A 155 -5.44 10.24 1.56
C SER A 155 -5.56 11.64 0.98
N LEU A 156 -4.76 11.95 -0.05
CA LEU A 156 -4.74 13.24 -0.73
C LEU A 156 -5.47 13.15 -2.08
N ALA A 157 -6.23 14.19 -2.42
CA ALA A 157 -7.06 14.24 -3.61
C ALA A 157 -6.34 14.88 -4.80
N THR A 158 -5.46 15.86 -4.55
CA THR A 158 -4.84 16.69 -5.60
C THR A 158 -3.31 16.67 -5.54
N LYS A 159 -2.68 17.03 -6.66
CA LYS A 159 -1.22 17.14 -6.75
C LYS A 159 -0.69 18.27 -5.87
N GLU A 160 -1.45 19.35 -5.77
CA GLU A 160 -1.15 20.51 -4.93
C GLU A 160 -1.10 20.13 -3.45
N GLU A 161 -2.08 19.36 -2.97
CA GLU A 161 -2.10 18.80 -1.62
C GLU A 161 -0.89 17.91 -1.36
N LEU A 162 -0.55 17.03 -2.31
CA LEU A 162 0.64 16.18 -2.21
C LEU A 162 1.93 17.00 -2.15
N ASN A 163 2.05 18.03 -2.98
CA ASN A 163 3.22 18.90 -2.98
C ASN A 163 3.36 19.67 -1.66
N GLU A 164 2.24 20.14 -1.10
CA GLU A 164 2.22 20.85 0.19
C GLU A 164 2.56 19.93 1.36
N TRP A 165 1.98 18.73 1.39
CA TRP A 165 2.31 17.69 2.35
C TRP A 165 3.80 17.32 2.33
N GLU A 166 4.35 17.10 1.13
CA GLU A 166 5.79 16.83 0.97
C GLU A 166 6.64 18.04 1.38
N ARG A 167 6.18 19.27 1.15
CA ARG A 167 6.90 20.50 1.56
C ARG A 167 7.04 20.58 3.07
N GLU A 168 5.98 20.32 3.82
CA GLU A 168 5.99 20.32 5.29
C GLU A 168 6.96 19.26 5.84
N ASN A 169 6.86 18.03 5.34
CA ASN A 169 7.77 16.95 5.74
C ASN A 169 9.23 17.28 5.44
N ASN A 170 9.51 17.91 4.30
CA ASN A 170 10.86 18.32 3.92
C ASN A 170 11.43 19.42 4.85
N LEU A 171 10.59 20.36 5.31
CA LEU A 171 11.01 21.38 6.27
C LEU A 171 11.35 20.78 7.64
N GLU A 172 10.54 19.83 8.11
CA GLU A 172 10.83 19.12 9.35
C GLU A 172 12.11 18.26 9.23
N ALA A 173 12.25 17.54 8.12
CA ALA A 173 13.44 16.75 7.82
C ALA A 173 14.71 17.61 7.81
N ARG A 174 14.63 18.81 7.21
CA ARG A 174 15.72 19.78 7.20
C ARG A 174 16.10 20.25 8.60
N ALA A 175 15.13 20.66 9.41
CA ALA A 175 15.39 21.12 10.78
C ALA A 175 16.14 20.05 11.59
N ARG A 176 15.64 18.81 11.56
CA ARG A 176 16.29 17.69 12.26
C ARG A 176 17.66 17.31 11.70
N ALA A 177 17.90 17.49 10.40
CA ALA A 177 19.18 17.16 9.79
C ALA A 177 20.28 18.21 10.10
N ILE A 178 19.89 19.47 10.29
CA ILE A 178 20.81 20.53 10.74
C ILE A 178 21.31 20.24 12.17
N GLU A 179 20.41 19.79 13.05
CA GLU A 179 20.70 19.40 14.44
C GLU A 179 21.47 18.08 14.58
N ASP A 180 21.49 17.24 13.53
CA ASP A 180 22.21 15.96 13.52
C ASP A 180 23.72 16.20 13.78
N ARG A 181 24.38 15.31 14.53
CA ARG A 181 25.80 15.42 14.90
C ARG A 181 26.74 14.71 13.92
N SER A 182 26.24 14.16 12.81
CA SER A 182 27.06 13.63 11.72
C SER A 182 28.14 14.62 11.26
N SER A 183 29.34 14.11 11.03
CA SER A 183 30.44 14.87 10.44
C SER A 183 30.21 15.06 8.93
N PRO A 184 30.90 16.03 8.27
CA PRO A 184 30.82 16.17 6.82
C PRO A 184 31.13 14.89 6.04
N ALA A 185 32.04 14.05 6.55
CA ALA A 185 32.45 12.80 5.90
C ALA A 185 31.38 11.70 5.99
N ASP A 186 30.43 11.79 6.94
CA ASP A 186 29.33 10.82 7.09
C ASP A 186 28.17 11.11 6.13
N ILE A 187 28.01 12.37 5.70
CA ILE A 187 26.88 12.83 4.87
C ILE A 187 26.74 12.05 3.55
N PRO A 188 27.82 11.76 2.79
CA PRO A 188 27.69 11.03 1.53
C PRO A 188 27.61 9.51 1.69
N SER A 189 27.42 8.98 2.91
CA SER A 189 27.22 7.53 3.13
C SER A 189 25.84 7.03 2.66
N ASP A 190 25.77 5.74 2.30
CA ASP A 190 24.53 5.07 1.86
C ASP A 190 23.45 5.17 2.93
N GLU A 191 23.86 4.93 4.18
CA GLU A 191 23.00 5.01 5.34
C GLU A 191 22.42 6.42 5.53
N TYR A 192 23.26 7.45 5.50
CA TYR A 192 22.80 8.83 5.72
C TYR A 192 21.87 9.28 4.59
N VAL A 193 22.24 9.03 3.33
CA VAL A 193 21.41 9.37 2.17
C VAL A 193 20.04 8.74 2.25
N ARG A 194 19.96 7.44 2.54
CA ARG A 194 18.68 6.73 2.67
C ARG A 194 17.90 7.16 3.90
N LYS A 195 18.56 7.40 5.03
CA LYS A 195 17.92 7.89 6.27
C LYS A 195 17.32 9.27 6.07
N LEU A 196 18.01 10.18 5.37
CA LEU A 196 17.49 11.50 5.04
C LEU A 196 16.28 11.39 4.12
N HIS A 197 16.37 10.59 3.04
CA HIS A 197 15.23 10.36 2.15
C HIS A 197 14.04 9.75 2.91
N LYS A 198 14.28 8.78 3.79
CA LYS A 198 13.23 8.22 4.63
C LYS A 198 12.55 9.32 5.45
N ARG A 199 13.33 10.17 6.14
CA ARG A 199 12.78 11.25 6.97
C ARG A 199 11.97 12.27 6.17
N MET A 200 12.32 12.50 4.91
CA MET A 200 11.59 13.40 4.01
C MET A 200 10.23 12.83 3.56
N PHE A 201 10.11 11.51 3.43
CA PHE A 201 9.01 10.89 2.68
C PHE A 201 8.29 9.76 3.42
N ASP A 202 8.66 9.36 4.64
CA ASP A 202 8.06 8.21 5.34
C ASP A 202 6.62 8.43 5.82
N GLN A 203 6.18 9.69 5.86
CA GLN A 203 4.77 10.06 6.03
C GLN A 203 4.02 10.18 4.69
N THR A 204 4.71 10.12 3.55
CA THR A 204 4.13 10.24 2.21
C THR A 204 4.08 8.90 1.48
N TRP A 205 5.16 8.14 1.50
CA TRP A 205 5.38 6.96 0.66
C TRP A 205 5.92 5.78 1.48
N LYS A 206 5.36 4.57 1.28
CA LYS A 206 5.87 3.37 1.98
C LYS A 206 7.29 3.00 1.60
N TRP A 207 7.71 3.31 0.37
CA TRP A 207 9.06 3.03 -0.14
C TRP A 207 10.11 4.07 0.30
N ALA A 208 9.77 5.01 1.20
CA ALA A 208 10.68 6.05 1.64
C ALA A 208 11.98 5.48 2.24
N GLY A 209 13.11 5.81 1.61
CA GLY A 209 14.44 5.35 2.02
C GLY A 209 14.85 4.02 1.36
N GLU A 210 14.06 3.49 0.43
CA GLU A 210 14.41 2.35 -0.40
C GLU A 210 14.78 2.80 -1.81
N TYR A 211 15.82 2.18 -2.38
CA TYR A 211 16.15 2.37 -3.78
C TYR A 211 15.03 1.87 -4.69
N ARG A 212 14.88 2.55 -5.82
CA ARG A 212 13.91 2.16 -6.83
C ARG A 212 14.23 0.77 -7.36
N ARG A 213 13.16 0.02 -7.63
CA ARG A 213 13.20 -1.33 -8.21
C ARG A 213 12.75 -1.36 -9.66
N THR A 214 12.28 -0.23 -10.16
CA THR A 214 11.79 -0.04 -11.52
C THR A 214 12.69 0.95 -12.27
N GLU A 215 12.78 0.77 -13.58
CA GLU A 215 13.47 1.75 -14.42
C GLU A 215 12.68 3.05 -14.55
N LYS A 216 13.42 4.16 -14.69
CA LYS A 216 12.88 5.51 -14.84
C LYS A 216 13.38 6.14 -16.14
N ASN A 217 12.74 7.23 -16.53
CA ASN A 217 13.13 8.03 -17.70
C ASN A 217 14.49 8.74 -17.54
N ILE A 218 15.00 8.85 -16.31
CA ILE A 218 16.28 9.47 -15.96
C ILE A 218 16.97 8.63 -14.89
N GLY A 219 18.30 8.70 -14.85
CA GLY A 219 19.12 7.95 -13.91
C GLY A 219 19.88 6.79 -14.55
N VAL A 220 20.77 6.19 -13.76
CA VAL A 220 21.52 4.97 -14.15
C VAL A 220 20.63 3.73 -14.06
N PRO A 221 20.93 2.60 -14.71
CA PRO A 221 20.17 1.36 -14.54
C PRO A 221 20.06 0.93 -13.06
N VAL A 222 18.93 0.31 -12.65
CA VAL A 222 18.67 -0.02 -11.23
C VAL A 222 19.78 -0.85 -10.58
N HIS A 223 20.42 -1.72 -11.37
CA HIS A 223 21.47 -2.61 -10.91
C HIS A 223 22.80 -1.88 -10.66
N GLU A 224 23.00 -0.69 -11.26
CA GLU A 224 24.20 0.14 -11.07
C GLU A 224 24.11 1.09 -9.86
N ILE A 225 22.91 1.33 -9.33
CA ILE A 225 22.68 2.37 -8.30
C ILE A 225 23.63 2.22 -7.12
N ARG A 226 23.77 1.00 -6.57
CA ARG A 226 24.60 0.75 -5.38
C ARG A 226 26.08 1.01 -5.65
N GLU A 227 26.59 0.51 -6.78
CA GLU A 227 27.99 0.67 -7.15
C GLU A 227 28.34 2.14 -7.39
N ARG A 228 27.52 2.82 -8.20
CA ARG A 228 27.69 4.26 -8.51
C ARG A 228 27.63 5.11 -7.26
N PHE A 229 26.76 4.76 -6.32
CA PHE A 229 26.60 5.48 -5.06
C PHE A 229 27.80 5.27 -4.13
N VAL A 230 28.33 4.05 -4.03
CA VAL A 230 29.58 3.78 -3.27
C VAL A 230 30.74 4.59 -3.84
N ALA A 231 30.90 4.64 -5.17
CA ALA A 231 31.92 5.45 -5.82
C ALA A 231 31.75 6.94 -5.52
N LEU A 232 30.52 7.48 -5.64
CA LEU A 232 30.22 8.86 -5.30
C LEU A 232 30.56 9.18 -3.84
N GLY A 233 30.20 8.29 -2.90
CA GLY A 233 30.50 8.48 -1.49
C GLY A 233 31.99 8.46 -1.17
N GLY A 234 32.78 7.67 -1.91
CA GLY A 234 34.25 7.71 -1.86
C GLY A 234 34.81 9.02 -2.38
N ASP A 235 34.35 9.47 -3.54
CA ASP A 235 34.83 10.70 -4.18
C ASP A 235 34.55 11.93 -3.31
N VAL A 236 33.35 12.06 -2.74
CA VAL A 236 33.02 13.20 -1.87
C VAL A 236 33.89 13.24 -0.63
N ARG A 237 34.11 12.10 0.03
CA ARG A 237 35.02 12.03 1.19
C ARG A 237 36.44 12.42 0.80
N TYR A 238 36.94 11.91 -0.32
CA TYR A 238 38.25 12.27 -0.85
C TYR A 238 38.35 13.78 -1.12
N TRP A 239 37.34 14.39 -1.74
CA TRP A 239 37.33 15.83 -2.02
C TRP A 239 37.39 16.68 -0.76
N ILE A 240 36.71 16.25 0.31
CA ILE A 240 36.72 16.92 1.62
C ILE A 240 38.09 16.78 2.28
N GLU A 241 38.61 15.55 2.39
CA GLU A 241 39.87 15.25 3.06
C GLU A 241 41.07 15.94 2.41
N ASN A 242 41.06 16.05 1.08
CA ASN A 242 42.18 16.60 0.31
C ASN A 242 41.97 18.06 -0.12
N ASN A 243 40.87 18.70 0.28
CA ASN A 243 40.49 20.04 -0.18
C ASN A 243 40.55 20.17 -1.72
N THR A 244 40.11 19.13 -2.44
CA THR A 244 40.21 19.07 -3.91
C THR A 244 39.43 20.20 -4.57
N TYR A 245 38.32 20.61 -3.95
CA TYR A 245 37.49 21.72 -4.40
C TYR A 245 37.07 22.61 -3.23
N PRO A 246 36.68 23.88 -3.47
CA PRO A 246 36.01 24.69 -2.46
C PRO A 246 34.72 24.01 -1.96
N PRO A 247 34.30 24.24 -0.69
CA PRO A 247 33.11 23.59 -0.11
C PRO A 247 31.84 23.69 -0.96
N ASP A 248 31.61 24.85 -1.58
CA ASP A 248 30.47 25.08 -2.48
C ASP A 248 30.50 24.11 -3.67
N GLU A 249 31.66 23.93 -4.29
CA GLU A 249 31.83 23.03 -5.43
C GLU A 249 31.74 21.56 -5.03
N ILE A 250 32.27 21.17 -3.87
CA ILE A 250 32.07 19.81 -3.32
C ILE A 250 30.57 19.52 -3.21
N ALA A 251 29.80 20.42 -2.59
CA ALA A 251 28.37 20.24 -2.36
C ALA A 251 27.57 20.23 -3.68
N VAL A 252 27.90 21.10 -4.64
CA VAL A 252 27.23 21.14 -5.96
C VAL A 252 27.55 19.91 -6.80
N ARG A 253 28.79 19.42 -6.79
CA ARG A 253 29.17 18.18 -7.47
C ARG A 253 28.49 16.96 -6.84
N PHE A 254 28.38 16.93 -5.52
CA PHE A 254 27.64 15.89 -4.82
C PHE A 254 26.15 15.89 -5.20
N HIS A 255 25.52 17.07 -5.18
CA HIS A 255 24.14 17.28 -5.65
C HIS A 255 23.92 16.76 -7.08
N HIS A 256 24.79 17.19 -8.01
CA HIS A 256 24.67 16.84 -9.43
C HIS A 256 24.79 15.34 -9.64
N ARG A 257 25.85 14.72 -9.13
CA ARG A 257 26.08 13.28 -9.31
C ARG A 257 25.04 12.42 -8.61
N LEU A 258 24.51 12.84 -7.46
CA LEU A 258 23.41 12.13 -6.80
C LEU A 258 22.12 12.21 -7.63
N THR A 259 21.83 13.37 -8.21
CA THR A 259 20.70 13.56 -9.13
C THR A 259 20.87 12.71 -10.39
N PHE A 260 22.11 12.62 -10.92
CA PHE A 260 22.44 11.77 -12.07
C PHE A 260 22.25 10.27 -11.78
N ILE A 261 22.60 9.79 -10.57
CA ILE A 261 22.34 8.40 -10.16
C ILE A 261 20.83 8.14 -10.07
N HIS A 262 20.07 9.10 -9.53
CA HIS A 262 18.62 9.03 -9.36
C HIS A 262 18.14 7.77 -8.61
N PRO A 263 18.57 7.58 -7.34
CA PRO A 263 18.44 6.31 -6.64
C PRO A 263 17.02 5.95 -6.14
N PHE A 264 16.12 6.92 -5.96
CA PHE A 264 14.80 6.72 -5.36
C PHE A 264 13.66 6.76 -6.40
N PRO A 265 12.47 6.17 -6.11
CA PRO A 265 11.31 6.24 -7.00
C PRO A 265 10.85 7.67 -7.34
N ASN A 266 10.88 8.58 -6.36
CA ASN A 266 10.63 10.02 -6.52
C ASN A 266 11.46 10.79 -5.49
N GLY A 267 11.42 12.12 -5.53
CA GLY A 267 12.05 12.97 -4.51
C GLY A 267 13.53 13.27 -4.73
N ASN A 268 14.19 12.64 -5.71
CA ASN A 268 15.65 12.74 -5.93
C ASN A 268 16.18 14.18 -6.00
N GLY A 269 15.57 15.07 -6.79
CA GLY A 269 16.04 16.46 -6.87
C GLY A 269 15.87 17.24 -5.57
N ARG A 270 14.79 17.02 -4.81
CA ARG A 270 14.56 17.67 -3.51
C ARG A 270 15.53 17.16 -2.47
N HIS A 271 15.76 15.84 -2.48
CA HIS A 271 16.71 15.17 -1.62
C HIS A 271 18.15 15.62 -1.90
N ALA A 272 18.56 15.65 -3.16
CA ALA A 272 19.89 16.09 -3.57
C ALA A 272 20.18 17.55 -3.18
N ARG A 273 19.21 18.47 -3.31
CA ARG A 273 19.38 19.86 -2.87
C ARG A 273 19.52 19.96 -1.35
N LEU A 274 18.63 19.28 -0.62
CA LEU A 274 18.65 19.29 0.84
C LEU A 274 19.96 18.69 1.39
N ILE A 275 20.42 17.56 0.86
CA ILE A 275 21.65 16.94 1.35
C ILE A 275 22.90 17.75 1.02
N ALA A 276 22.91 18.45 -0.12
CA ALA A 276 23.99 19.39 -0.46
C ALA A 276 24.00 20.60 0.47
N ASP A 277 22.84 21.15 0.82
CA ASP A 277 22.74 22.21 1.85
C ASP A 277 23.28 21.73 3.20
N ILE A 278 22.89 20.52 3.62
CA ILE A 278 23.37 19.92 4.87
C ILE A 278 24.88 19.77 4.84
N LEU A 279 25.45 19.18 3.79
CA LEU A 279 26.90 19.02 3.65
C LEU A 279 27.60 20.38 3.74
N LEU A 280 27.09 21.38 3.04
CA LEU A 280 27.67 22.72 3.01
C LEU A 280 27.65 23.41 4.38
N ILE A 281 26.53 23.27 5.12
CA ILE A 281 26.41 23.74 6.51
C ILE A 281 27.44 23.05 7.40
N LYS A 282 27.61 21.73 7.27
CA LYS A 282 28.61 20.97 8.05
C LYS A 282 30.05 21.35 7.69
N LEU A 283 30.29 21.82 6.46
CA LEU A 283 31.56 22.40 6.02
C LEU A 283 31.73 23.88 6.45
N GLY A 284 30.83 24.43 7.28
CA GLY A 284 30.96 25.77 7.85
C GLY A 284 30.52 26.91 6.91
N ARG A 285 29.71 26.61 5.89
CA ARG A 285 29.19 27.60 4.93
C ARG A 285 27.66 27.71 5.05
N PRO A 286 27.06 28.87 4.73
CA PRO A 286 25.60 28.98 4.71
C PRO A 286 25.02 28.14 3.57
N ALA A 287 23.78 27.64 3.75
CA ALA A 287 23.04 26.90 2.72
C ALA A 287 22.94 27.65 1.39
N PHE A 288 22.69 26.93 0.31
CA PHE A 288 22.46 27.53 -1.00
C PHE A 288 21.11 28.26 -1.05
N SER A 289 21.01 29.26 -1.92
CA SER A 289 19.73 29.93 -2.22
C SER A 289 18.94 29.14 -3.26
N TRP A 290 19.62 28.37 -4.12
CA TRP A 290 19.03 27.68 -5.27
C TRP A 290 18.18 28.62 -6.16
N GLY A 291 18.64 29.88 -6.31
CA GLY A 291 17.92 30.92 -7.05
C GLY A 291 16.71 31.52 -6.31
N SER A 292 16.55 31.22 -5.01
CA SER A 292 15.43 31.65 -4.13
C SER A 292 14.04 31.39 -4.72
N ALA A 293 13.93 30.45 -5.66
CA ALA A 293 12.76 30.24 -6.48
C ALA A 293 12.07 28.91 -6.20
N ASN A 294 10.77 28.83 -6.51
CA ASN A 294 10.02 27.58 -6.43
C ASN A 294 10.34 26.67 -7.62
N LEU A 295 11.27 25.73 -7.44
CA LEU A 295 11.68 24.76 -8.47
C LEU A 295 10.71 23.58 -8.64
N VAL A 296 9.67 23.49 -7.80
CA VAL A 296 8.62 22.45 -7.93
C VAL A 296 7.71 22.78 -9.10
N LYS A 297 7.33 24.05 -9.25
CA LYS A 297 6.48 24.53 -10.34
C LYS A 297 7.30 24.75 -11.61
N GLU A 298 6.66 24.58 -12.75
CA GLU A 298 7.20 25.01 -14.04
C GLU A 298 7.35 26.53 -14.06
N GLY A 299 8.40 27.01 -14.72
CA GLY A 299 8.72 28.42 -14.79
C GLY A 299 10.19 28.67 -15.08
N GLU A 300 10.54 29.93 -15.29
CA GLU A 300 11.86 30.37 -15.73
C GLU A 300 13.00 29.86 -14.82
N ALA A 301 12.80 29.88 -13.50
CA ALA A 301 13.80 29.40 -12.55
C ALA A 301 14.07 27.90 -12.67
N ARG A 302 13.02 27.09 -12.91
CA ARG A 302 13.16 25.64 -13.13
C ARG A 302 13.87 25.37 -14.45
N THR A 303 13.55 26.11 -15.50
CA THR A 303 14.24 25.99 -16.80
C THR A 303 15.73 26.28 -16.67
N LYS A 304 16.10 27.41 -16.04
CA LYS A 304 17.51 27.77 -15.78
C LYS A 304 18.24 26.72 -14.96
N TYR A 305 17.58 26.15 -13.94
CA TYR A 305 18.14 25.06 -13.14
C TYR A 305 18.40 23.81 -13.98
N LEU A 306 17.44 23.40 -14.83
CA LEU A 306 17.59 22.22 -15.69
C LEU A 306 18.67 22.43 -16.76
N GLU A 307 18.78 23.62 -17.34
CA GLU A 307 19.87 23.99 -18.25
C GLU A 307 21.23 23.91 -17.58
N ALA A 308 21.34 24.40 -16.33
CA ALA A 308 22.56 24.30 -15.55
C ALA A 308 22.94 22.84 -15.22
N ILE A 309 21.97 21.97 -14.96
CA ILE A 309 22.19 20.53 -14.78
C ILE A 309 22.69 19.90 -16.08
N ARG A 310 22.09 20.22 -17.23
CA ARG A 310 22.53 19.71 -18.54
C ARG A 310 23.94 20.15 -18.90
N ALA A 311 24.32 21.38 -18.55
CA ALA A 311 25.70 21.83 -18.70
C ALA A 311 26.65 20.98 -17.83
N ALA A 312 26.27 20.70 -16.58
CA ALA A 312 27.04 19.86 -15.66
C ALA A 312 27.12 18.39 -16.12
N ASP A 313 26.08 17.85 -16.77
CA ASP A 313 26.10 16.52 -17.40
C ASP A 313 27.17 16.43 -18.50
N ASN A 314 27.46 17.55 -19.17
CA ASN A 314 28.52 17.68 -20.18
C ASN A 314 29.88 18.12 -19.59
N GLY A 315 30.01 18.13 -18.26
CA GLY A 315 31.24 18.45 -17.54
C GLY A 315 31.42 19.92 -17.14
N ASP A 316 30.54 20.83 -17.59
CA ASP A 316 30.58 22.24 -17.19
C ASP A 316 29.75 22.49 -15.93
N ILE A 317 30.43 22.47 -14.78
CA ILE A 317 29.79 22.66 -13.46
C ILE A 317 29.49 24.13 -13.14
N GLN A 318 30.08 25.08 -13.86
CA GLN A 318 30.04 26.51 -13.48
C GLN A 318 28.63 27.12 -13.52
N PRO A 319 27.77 26.84 -14.51
CA PRO A 319 26.40 27.31 -14.51
C PRO A 319 25.61 26.86 -13.27
N LEU A 320 25.82 25.61 -12.83
CA LEU A 320 25.14 25.07 -11.67
C LEU A 320 25.64 25.68 -10.36
N LEU A 321 26.95 25.92 -10.24
CA LEU A 321 27.53 26.66 -9.12
C LEU A 321 26.95 28.07 -8.99
N LYS A 322 26.91 28.80 -10.12
CA LYS A 322 26.34 30.16 -10.16
C LYS A 322 24.87 30.14 -9.77
N PHE A 323 24.10 29.20 -10.31
CA PHE A 323 22.68 29.05 -9.98
C PHE A 323 22.45 28.77 -8.48
N ALA A 324 23.24 27.88 -7.88
CA ALA A 324 23.10 27.50 -6.47
C ALA A 324 23.25 28.69 -5.50
N ARG A 325 24.02 29.72 -5.89
CA ARG A 325 24.24 30.94 -5.11
C ARG A 325 23.47 32.18 -5.60
N SER A 326 22.64 32.03 -6.66
CA SER A 326 21.92 33.15 -7.29
C SER A 326 20.70 33.66 -6.53
#